data_AF-A0A9X9PCH6-F1
#
_entry.id   AF-A0A9X9PCH6-F1
#
_cell.length_a   1.000
_cell.length_b   1.000
_cell.length_c   1.000
_cell.angle_alpha   90.00
_cell.angle_beta   90.00
_cell.angle_gamma   90.00
#
_symmetry.space_group_name_H-M   'P 1'
#
loop_
_entity.id
_entity.type
_entity.pdbx_description
1 polymer ?
#
loop_
_entity_poly.entity_id
_entity_poly.type
_entity_poly.pdbx_seq_one_letter_code
_entity_poly.pdbx_strand_id
1 'polypeptide(L)'
;MAEFERSLISERTRAGMAAARARGSRIGRRPAMTDDQRREARQALANGSATAETIAKLHGIHPRTLLRTLKVDAQRLDTSH
;
A
#
# COMPACT_ATOMS: atom_id res chain seq x y z
N MET A 1 9.89 22.71 -30.89
CA MET A 1 10.90 21.71 -30.49
C MET A 1 10.77 21.26 -29.02
N ALA A 2 10.30 22.13 -28.11
CA ALA A 2 10.13 21.78 -26.68
C ALA A 2 9.20 20.58 -26.37
N GLU A 3 8.19 20.31 -27.19
CA GLU A 3 7.26 19.18 -26.95
C GLU A 3 7.87 17.81 -27.30
N PHE A 4 8.81 17.79 -28.25
CA PHE A 4 9.49 16.56 -28.67
C PHE A 4 10.47 16.10 -27.57
N GLU A 5 11.21 17.03 -26.96
CA GLU A 5 12.10 16.75 -25.83
C GLU A 5 11.34 16.27 -24.58
N ARG A 6 10.19 16.88 -24.27
CA ARG A 6 9.33 16.43 -23.17
C ARG A 6 8.82 15.00 -23.36
N SER A 7 8.47 14.66 -24.59
CA SER A 7 7.99 13.32 -24.93
C SER A 7 9.09 12.27 -24.72
N LEU A 8 10.31 12.55 -25.18
CA LEU A 8 11.50 11.69 -24.97
C LEU A 8 11.84 11.48 -23.48
N ILE A 9 11.76 12.53 -22.67
CA ILE A 9 12.01 12.42 -21.21
C ILE A 9 10.92 11.57 -20.53
N SER A 10 9.66 11.77 -20.90
CA SER A 10 8.52 10.99 -20.36
C SER A 10 8.64 9.51 -20.72
N GLU A 11 9.00 9.20 -21.97
CA GLU A 11 9.18 7.83 -22.45
C GLU A 11 10.32 7.12 -21.71
N ARG A 12 11.48 7.78 -21.55
CA ARG A 12 12.60 7.24 -20.78
C ARG A 12 12.22 6.98 -19.31
N THR A 13 11.44 7.86 -18.70
CA THR A 13 10.97 7.70 -17.32
C THR A 13 10.04 6.50 -17.20
N ARG A 14 9.12 6.31 -18.15
CA ARG A 14 8.22 5.15 -18.20
C ARG A 14 8.99 3.85 -18.39
N ALA A 15 9.97 3.83 -19.29
CA ALA A 15 10.85 2.68 -19.51
C ALA A 15 11.65 2.32 -18.25
N GLY A 16 12.20 3.33 -17.55
CA GLY A 16 12.91 3.13 -16.28
C GLY A 16 12.01 2.57 -15.18
N MET A 17 10.78 3.08 -15.06
CA MET A 17 9.78 2.54 -14.12
C MET A 17 9.37 1.11 -14.49
N ALA A 18 9.15 0.80 -15.77
CA ALA A 18 8.82 -0.55 -16.21
C ALA A 18 9.94 -1.54 -15.86
N ALA A 19 11.19 -1.18 -16.12
CA ALA A 19 12.34 -1.99 -15.76
C ALA A 19 12.49 -2.17 -14.24
N ALA A 20 12.19 -1.15 -13.44
CA ALA A 20 12.18 -1.25 -11.99
C ALA A 20 11.08 -2.20 -11.47
N ARG A 21 9.87 -2.17 -12.06
CA ARG A 21 8.81 -3.13 -11.76
C ARG A 21 9.22 -4.57 -12.11
N ALA A 22 9.83 -4.77 -13.28
CA ALA A 22 10.27 -6.08 -13.75
C ALA A 22 11.33 -6.70 -12.82
N ARG A 23 12.21 -5.89 -12.22
CA ARG A 23 13.17 -6.33 -11.19
C ARG A 23 12.55 -6.59 -9.81
N GLY A 24 11.22 -6.53 -9.68
CA GLY A 24 10.52 -6.69 -8.40
C GLY A 24 10.68 -5.49 -7.46
N SER A 25 11.24 -4.37 -7.95
CA SER A 25 11.42 -3.17 -7.14
C SER A 25 10.06 -2.50 -6.92
N ARG A 26 9.67 -2.38 -5.65
CA ARG A 26 8.41 -1.75 -5.29
C ARG A 26 8.45 -0.26 -5.64
N ILE A 27 7.64 0.14 -6.60
CA ILE A 27 7.47 1.56 -6.97
C ILE A 27 6.35 2.18 -6.13
N GLY A 28 6.62 3.36 -5.56
CA GLY A 28 5.65 4.15 -4.82
C GLY A 28 5.78 4.05 -3.29
N ARG A 29 4.80 4.63 -2.58
CA ARG A 29 4.84 4.73 -1.12
C ARG A 29 4.86 3.34 -0.46
N ARG A 30 5.74 3.17 0.53
CA ARG A 30 5.73 1.99 1.40
C ARG A 30 4.37 1.84 2.09
N PRO A 31 3.88 0.61 2.30
CA PRO A 31 2.60 0.43 2.94
C PRO A 31 2.74 0.85 4.40
N ALA A 32 1.65 1.34 4.99
CA ALA A 32 1.67 1.75 6.38
C ALA A 32 1.91 0.57 7.35
N MET A 33 1.59 -0.66 6.92
CA MET A 33 1.65 -1.86 7.74
C MET A 33 2.09 -3.07 6.88
N THR A 34 2.83 -3.99 7.50
CA THR A 34 3.10 -5.31 6.92
C THR A 34 1.83 -6.16 6.83
N ASP A 35 1.88 -7.29 6.13
CA ASP A 35 0.72 -8.19 6.05
C ASP A 35 0.44 -8.83 7.43
N ASP A 36 1.48 -9.13 8.21
CA ASP A 36 1.37 -9.70 9.56
C ASP A 36 0.67 -8.72 10.52
N GLN A 37 1.12 -7.46 10.51
CA GLN A 37 0.49 -6.38 11.29
C GLN A 37 -0.98 -6.19 10.91
N ARG A 38 -1.34 -6.37 9.63
CA ARG A 38 -2.75 -6.30 9.20
C ARG A 38 -3.57 -7.46 9.73
N ARG A 39 -3.01 -8.67 9.77
CA ARG A 39 -3.68 -9.84 10.36
C ARG A 39 -3.90 -9.67 11.86
N GLU A 40 -2.87 -9.22 12.58
CA GLU A 40 -2.96 -8.94 14.01
C GLU A 40 -3.99 -7.84 14.31
N ALA A 41 -3.93 -6.71 13.59
CA ALA A 41 -4.91 -5.63 13.73
C ALA A 41 -6.34 -6.09 13.44
N ARG A 42 -6.54 -6.96 12.45
CA ARG A 42 -7.86 -7.53 12.13
C ARG A 42 -8.36 -8.44 13.28
N GLN A 43 -7.48 -9.28 13.84
CA GLN A 43 -7.83 -10.15 14.96
C GLN A 43 -8.17 -9.33 16.22
N ALA A 44 -7.37 -8.31 16.53
CA ALA A 44 -7.57 -7.43 17.68
C ALA A 44 -8.88 -6.61 17.60
N LEU A 45 -9.31 -6.27 16.38
CA LEU A 45 -10.62 -5.65 16.15
C LEU A 45 -11.76 -6.66 16.25
N ALA A 46 -11.56 -7.88 15.74
CA ALA A 46 -12.60 -8.92 15.71
C ALA A 46 -12.91 -9.49 17.10
N ASN A 47 -11.91 -9.65 17.96
CA ASN A 47 -12.07 -10.11 19.34
C ASN A 47 -12.36 -8.98 20.34
N GLY A 48 -12.38 -7.73 19.88
CA GLY A 48 -12.61 -6.55 20.71
C GLY A 48 -11.47 -6.22 21.68
N SER A 49 -10.27 -6.79 21.52
CA SER A 49 -9.14 -6.53 22.40
C SER A 49 -8.55 -5.13 22.25
N ALA A 50 -8.72 -4.50 21.08
CA ALA A 50 -8.31 -3.12 20.84
C ALA A 50 -9.26 -2.40 19.88
N THR A 51 -9.37 -1.08 20.04
CA THR A 51 -10.13 -0.23 19.11
C THR A 51 -9.26 0.17 17.90
N ALA A 52 -9.93 0.53 16.80
CA ALA A 52 -9.24 1.02 15.60
C ALA A 52 -8.39 2.27 15.91
N GLU A 53 -8.78 3.08 16.88
CA GLU A 53 -8.03 4.25 17.32
C GLU A 53 -6.74 3.88 18.03
N THR A 54 -6.79 2.92 18.95
CA THR A 54 -5.60 2.44 19.68
C THR A 54 -4.59 1.82 18.73
N ILE A 55 -5.04 0.96 17.83
CA ILE A 55 -4.17 0.32 16.83
C ILE A 55 -3.57 1.37 15.88
N ALA A 56 -4.38 2.34 15.43
CA ALA A 56 -3.91 3.38 14.54
C ALA A 56 -2.85 4.27 15.22
N LYS A 57 -3.03 4.61 16.50
CA LYS A 57 -2.03 5.34 17.31
C LYS A 57 -0.74 4.54 17.45
N LEU A 58 -0.82 3.23 17.73
CA LEU A 58 0.35 2.35 17.84
C LEU A 58 1.20 2.36 16.56
N HIS A 59 0.56 2.38 15.40
CA HIS A 59 1.23 2.42 14.10
C HIS A 59 1.50 3.84 13.56
N GLY A 60 1.19 4.89 14.34
CA GLY A 60 1.39 6.29 13.92
C GLY A 60 0.60 6.68 12.67
N ILE A 61 -0.55 6.04 12.43
CA ILE A 61 -1.40 6.29 11.26
C ILE A 61 -2.78 6.80 11.68
N HIS A 62 -3.48 7.44 10.75
CA HIS A 62 -4.86 7.84 10.98
C HIS A 62 -5.79 6.60 11.01
N PRO A 63 -6.81 6.52 11.89
CA PRO A 63 -7.74 5.38 11.95
C PRO A 63 -8.42 5.08 10.61
N ARG A 64 -8.78 6.13 9.86
CA ARG A 64 -9.28 6.01 8.48
C ARG A 64 -8.30 5.30 7.53
N THR A 65 -6.99 5.52 7.70
CA THR A 65 -5.96 4.82 6.93
C THR A 65 -5.91 3.34 7.32
N LEU A 66 -5.96 3.03 8.62
CA LEU A 66 -6.03 1.66 9.14
C LEU A 66 -7.20 0.89 8.53
N LEU A 67 -8.42 1.42 8.65
CA LEU A 67 -9.63 0.79 8.13
C LEU A 67 -9.56 0.59 6.61
N ARG A 68 -9.03 1.58 5.86
CA ARG A 68 -8.82 1.45 4.42
C ARG A 68 -7.82 0.33 4.10
N THR A 69 -6.70 0.27 4.81
CA THR A 69 -5.70 -0.79 4.56
C THR A 69 -6.25 -2.17 4.86
N LEU A 70 -7.05 -2.33 5.91
CA LEU A 70 -7.68 -3.61 6.27
C LEU A 70 -8.75 -4.04 5.26
N LYS A 71 -9.51 -3.08 4.69
CA LYS A 71 -10.49 -3.34 3.63
C LYS A 71 -9.82 -3.79 2.33
N VAL A 72 -8.78 -3.09 1.88
CA VAL A 72 -8.05 -3.46 0.65
C VAL A 72 -7.35 -4.81 0.84
N ASP A 73 -6.84 -5.08 2.03
CA ASP A 73 -6.23 -6.38 2.37
C ASP A 73 -7.24 -7.53 2.29
N ALA A 74 -8.46 -7.34 2.80
CA ALA A 74 -9.53 -8.33 2.69
C ALA A 74 -9.88 -8.64 1.21
N GLN A 75 -9.93 -7.62 0.36
CA GLN A 75 -10.21 -7.79 -1.08
C GLN A 75 -9.12 -8.56 -1.82
N ARG A 76 -7.85 -8.46 -1.38
CA ARG A 76 -6.74 -9.22 -1.99
C ARG A 76 -6.82 -10.71 -1.68
N LEU A 77 -7.29 -11.06 -0.49
CA LEU A 77 -7.46 -12.46 -0.07
C LEU A 77 -8.58 -13.16 -0.86
N ASP A 78 -9.67 -12.44 -1.17
CA ASP A 78 -10.78 -12.97 -1.98
C ASP A 78 -10.42 -13.19 -3.46
N THR A 79 -9.50 -12.38 -4.02
CA THR A 79 -9.16 -12.48 -5.45
C THR A 79 -8.14 -13.59 -5.75
N SER A 80 -7.72 -14.35 -4.73
CA SER A 80 -6.75 -15.45 -4.88
C SER A 80 -7.39 -16.86 -4.94
N HIS A 81 -8.71 -16.94 -5.15
CA HIS A 81 -9.43 -18.17 -5.48
C HIS A 81 -9.71 -18.29 -6.98
#